data_AF-A0A453A0Y7-F1
#
_entry.id   AF-A0A453A0Y7-F1
#
_cell.length_a   1.000
_cell.length_b   1.000
_cell.length_c   1.000
_cell.angle_alpha   90.00
_cell.angle_beta   90.00
_cell.angle_gamma   90.00
#
_symmetry.space_group_name_H-M   'P 1'
#
loop_
_entity.id
_entity.type
_entity.pdbx_description
1 polymer ?
#
loop_
_entity_poly.entity_id
_entity_poly.type
_entity_poly.pdbx_seq_one_letter_code
_entity_poly.pdbx_strand_id
1 'polypeptide(L)'
;MLGSIDCMHWNWKDCPKAWQGMYCGKSRDATIVLEAVASEDLWIWHCFFGMPGTLNDINVLQRSHLSARLASGDAPACNYTINGHEYTKGYYLADGIYPP
;
A
#
# COMPACT_ATOMS: atom_id res chain seq x y z
N MET A 1 15.14 6.61 -3.27
CA MET A 1 13.92 6.21 -2.54
C MET A 1 12.71 6.68 -3.33
N LEU A 2 11.71 5.83 -3.55
CA LEU A 2 10.50 6.18 -4.32
C LEU A 2 9.37 6.75 -3.46
N GLY A 3 9.34 6.41 -2.17
CA GLY A 3 8.36 6.87 -1.20
C GLY A 3 8.20 5.89 -0.05
N SER A 4 7.42 6.28 0.96
CA SER A 4 6.90 5.38 1.99
C SER A 4 5.59 4.78 1.52
N ILE A 5 5.45 3.47 1.66
CA ILE A 5 4.23 2.71 1.42
C ILE A 5 3.64 2.29 2.75
N ASP A 6 2.33 2.46 2.91
CA ASP A 6 1.60 2.02 4.10
C ASP A 6 0.14 1.68 3.77
N CYS A 7 -0.48 0.86 4.62
CA CYS A 7 -1.86 0.46 4.55
C CYS A 7 -2.64 0.95 5.77
N MET A 8 -3.73 1.67 5.55
CA MET A 8 -4.59 2.13 6.64
C MET A 8 -6.01 1.60 6.50
N HIS A 9 -6.59 1.23 7.64
CA HIS A 9 -8.01 0.87 7.72
C HIS A 9 -8.84 2.14 7.88
N TRP A 10 -9.65 2.43 6.88
CA TRP A 10 -10.51 3.61 6.83
C TRP A 10 -11.96 3.22 7.07
N ASN A 11 -12.62 3.86 8.06
CA ASN A 11 -14.04 3.64 8.32
C ASN A 11 -14.92 4.10 7.17
N TRP A 12 -15.65 3.18 6.55
CA TRP A 12 -16.56 3.44 5.45
C TRP A 12 -17.97 3.72 5.97
N LYS A 13 -18.20 4.99 6.34
CA LYS A 13 -19.47 5.46 6.91
C LYS A 13 -20.69 5.14 6.04
N ASP A 14 -20.55 5.33 4.73
CA ASP A 14 -21.63 5.15 3.75
C ASP A 14 -21.49 3.83 2.97
N CYS A 15 -21.01 2.76 3.63
CA CYS A 15 -20.90 1.44 3.02
C CYS A 15 -22.29 0.93 2.57
N PRO A 16 -22.48 0.56 1.28
CA PRO A 16 -23.72 -0.04 0.83
C PRO A 16 -24.07 -1.28 1.65
N LYS A 17 -25.33 -1.42 2.07
CA LYS A 17 -25.79 -2.55 2.90
C LYS A 17 -25.45 -3.93 2.31
N ALA A 18 -25.47 -4.05 0.98
CA ALA A 18 -25.13 -5.30 0.30
C ALA A 18 -23.63 -5.69 0.43
N TRP A 19 -22.76 -4.73 0.76
CA TRP A 19 -21.31 -4.90 0.89
C TRP A 19 -20.88 -4.91 2.36
N GLN A 20 -21.70 -4.34 3.26
CA GLN A 20 -21.42 -4.19 4.68
C GLN A 20 -20.97 -5.49 5.36
N GLY A 21 -21.59 -6.63 5.05
CA GLY A 21 -21.18 -7.92 5.64
C GLY A 21 -19.74 -8.34 5.31
N MET A 22 -19.25 -8.01 4.11
CA MET A 22 -17.88 -8.34 3.67
C MET A 22 -16.83 -7.38 4.26
N TYR A 23 -17.20 -6.12 4.49
CA TYR A 23 -16.30 -5.06 4.95
C TYR A 23 -16.38 -4.80 6.46
N CYS A 24 -17.37 -5.35 7.18
CA CYS A 24 -17.42 -5.32 8.63
C CYS A 24 -16.45 -6.36 9.21
N GLY A 25 -15.27 -5.91 9.64
CA GLY A 25 -14.28 -6.73 10.32
C GLY A 25 -14.52 -6.83 11.83
N LYS A 26 -13.43 -6.89 12.60
CA LYS A 26 -13.48 -6.97 14.08
C LYS A 26 -14.08 -5.72 14.72
N SER A 27 -13.99 -4.56 14.07
CA SER A 27 -14.48 -3.28 14.56
C SER A 27 -16.02 -3.16 14.56
N ARG A 28 -16.74 -4.11 13.96
CA ARG A 28 -18.20 -4.06 13.68
C ARG A 28 -18.64 -2.95 12.72
N ASP A 29 -17.82 -1.93 12.52
CA ASP A 29 -17.96 -0.92 11.49
C ASP A 29 -17.39 -1.42 10.15
N ALA A 30 -18.01 -1.03 9.05
CA ALA A 30 -17.49 -1.33 7.73
C ALA A 30 -16.20 -0.53 7.49
N THR A 31 -15.12 -1.20 7.12
CA THR A 31 -13.82 -0.57 6.85
C THR A 31 -13.31 -0.96 5.47
N ILE A 32 -12.76 0.01 4.75
CA ILE A 32 -11.99 -0.21 3.52
C ILE A 32 -10.51 -0.02 3.81
N VAL A 33 -9.66 -0.82 3.19
CA VAL A 33 -8.22 -0.57 3.23
C VAL A 33 -7.83 0.41 2.14
N LEU A 34 -7.02 1.40 2.53
CA LEU A 34 -6.26 2.28 1.65
C LEU A 34 -4.78 1.88 1.74
N GLU A 35 -4.19 1.48 0.62
CA GLU A 35 -2.74 1.43 0.43
C GLU A 35 -2.30 2.70 -0.28
N ALA A 36 -1.31 3.41 0.25
CA ALA A 36 -0.80 4.63 -0.37
C ALA A 36 0.72 4.66 -0.41
N VAL A 37 1.27 5.31 -1.44
CA VAL A 37 2.68 5.69 -1.50
C VAL A 37 2.79 7.20 -1.44
N ALA A 38 3.53 7.71 -0.47
CA ALA A 38 3.83 9.13 -0.32
C ALA A 38 5.33 9.41 -0.31
N SER A 39 5.77 10.50 -0.93
CA SER A 39 7.14 11.01 -0.83
C SER A 39 7.32 11.95 0.37
N GLU A 40 8.57 12.35 0.64
CA GLU A 40 8.94 13.23 1.76
C GLU A 40 8.24 14.60 1.71
N ASP A 41 7.95 15.10 0.51
CA ASP A 41 7.18 16.32 0.26
C ASP A 41 5.66 16.15 0.42
N LEU A 42 5.24 15.01 0.99
CA LEU A 42 3.84 14.63 1.23
C LEU A 42 3.02 14.40 -0.05
N TRP A 43 3.66 14.32 -1.21
CA TRP A 43 2.97 14.01 -2.46
C TRP A 43 2.58 12.53 -2.51
N ILE A 44 1.30 12.26 -2.83
CA ILE A 44 0.78 10.89 -2.98
C ILE A 44 0.89 10.47 -4.45
N TRP A 45 1.79 9.52 -4.73
CA TRP A 45 2.04 9.00 -6.07
C TRP A 45 1.14 7.83 -6.45
N HIS A 46 0.67 7.09 -5.44
CA HIS A 46 -0.16 5.91 -5.63
C HIS A 46 -1.17 5.83 -4.49
N CYS A 47 -2.39 5.44 -4.82
CA CYS A 47 -3.37 4.98 -3.86
C CYS A 47 -4.16 3.80 -4.44
N PHE A 48 -4.50 2.85 -3.59
CA PHE A 48 -5.33 1.70 -3.92
C PHE A 48 -6.38 1.49 -2.82
N PHE A 49 -7.65 1.47 -3.22
CA PHE A 49 -8.80 1.35 -2.32
C PHE A 49 -9.61 0.11 -2.65
N GLY A 50 -10.42 -0.32 -1.68
CA GLY A 50 -11.53 -1.24 -1.94
C GLY A 50 -11.32 -2.66 -1.40
N MET A 51 -10.27 -2.88 -0.62
CA MET A 51 -10.07 -4.14 0.06
C MET A 51 -10.83 -4.19 1.40
N PRO A 52 -11.37 -5.36 1.79
CA PRO A 52 -12.02 -5.53 3.09
C PRO A 52 -11.06 -5.21 4.24
N GLY A 53 -11.49 -4.41 5.22
CA GLY A 53 -10.66 -4.04 6.38
C GLY A 53 -10.44 -5.16 7.40
N THR A 54 -10.57 -6.42 6.99
CA THR A 54 -10.03 -7.58 7.72
C THR A 54 -8.67 -8.01 7.17
N LEU A 55 -8.28 -7.52 5.99
CA LEU A 55 -6.96 -7.80 5.41
C LEU A 55 -5.89 -6.99 6.15
N ASN A 56 -4.78 -7.66 6.44
CA ASN A 56 -3.55 -7.02 6.88
C ASN A 56 -2.75 -6.51 5.66
N ASP A 57 -1.70 -5.75 5.92
CA ASP A 57 -0.95 -5.04 4.90
C ASP A 57 -0.30 -5.98 3.89
N ILE A 58 0.24 -7.14 4.31
CA ILE A 58 0.84 -8.10 3.38
C ILE A 58 -0.18 -8.64 2.36
N ASN A 59 -1.41 -8.94 2.82
CA ASN A 59 -2.48 -9.38 1.92
C ASN A 59 -2.91 -8.26 0.97
N VAL A 60 -2.84 -7.02 1.43
CA VAL A 60 -3.18 -5.81 0.67
C VAL A 60 -2.16 -5.56 -0.41
N LEU A 61 -0.88 -5.50 -0.03
CA LEU A 61 0.26 -5.36 -0.93
C LEU A 61 0.26 -6.47 -2.00
N GLN A 62 0.04 -7.73 -1.63
CA GLN A 62 0.03 -8.84 -2.60
C GLN A 62 -1.07 -8.69 -3.67
N ARG A 63 -2.19 -8.04 -3.33
CA ARG A 63 -3.32 -7.83 -4.25
C ARG A 63 -3.22 -6.50 -4.99
N SER A 64 -2.25 -5.67 -4.66
CA SER A 64 -2.10 -4.34 -5.23
C SER A 64 -1.46 -4.37 -6.61
N HIS A 65 -1.91 -3.46 -7.47
CA HIS A 65 -1.33 -3.27 -8.79
C HIS A 65 0.14 -2.85 -8.71
N LEU A 66 0.53 -2.12 -7.65
CA LEU A 66 1.90 -1.70 -7.43
C LEU A 66 2.81 -2.92 -7.24
N SER A 67 2.43 -3.85 -6.35
CA SER A 67 3.20 -5.07 -6.12
C SER A 67 3.30 -5.94 -7.36
N ALA A 68 2.19 -6.11 -8.10
CA ALA A 68 2.20 -6.88 -9.35
C ALA A 68 3.16 -6.28 -10.41
N ARG A 69 3.19 -4.95 -10.55
CA ARG A 69 4.11 -4.26 -11.46
C ARG A 69 5.56 -4.46 -11.03
N LEU A 70 5.87 -4.26 -9.75
CA LEU A 70 7.22 -4.49 -9.23
C LEU A 70 7.68 -5.94 -9.40
N ALA A 71 6.81 -6.92 -9.16
CA ALA A 71 7.09 -8.33 -9.36
C ALA A 71 7.36 -8.69 -10.83
N SER A 72 6.71 -8.00 -11.76
CA SER A 72 6.98 -8.14 -13.21
C SER A 72 8.25 -7.42 -13.68
N GLY A 73 8.95 -6.71 -12.79
CA GLY A 73 10.13 -5.91 -13.12
C GLY A 73 9.81 -4.50 -13.67
N ASP A 74 8.54 -4.11 -13.71
CA ASP A 74 8.09 -2.76 -14.07
C ASP A 74 8.19 -1.84 -12.84
N ALA A 75 9.41 -1.43 -12.52
CA ALA A 75 9.72 -0.47 -11.47
C ALA A 75 10.12 0.88 -12.09
N PRO A 76 9.77 2.02 -11.45
CA PRO A 76 10.25 3.32 -11.88
C PRO A 76 11.79 3.35 -11.96
N ALA A 77 12.31 3.89 -13.05
CA ALA A 77 13.74 4.16 -13.16
C ALA A 77 14.13 5.18 -12.09
N CYS A 78 15.15 4.87 -11.29
CA CYS A 78 15.70 5.83 -10.36
C CYS A 78 17.21 5.62 -10.23
N ASN A 79 17.95 6.72 -10.20
CA ASN A 79 19.39 6.70 -9.96
C ASN A 79 19.66 7.53 -8.71
N TYR A 80 20.32 6.93 -7.73
CA TYR A 80 20.71 7.63 -6.51
C TYR A 80 22.00 7.03 -5.94
N THR A 81 22.70 7.82 -5.14
CA THR A 81 23.97 7.42 -4.52
C THR A 81 23.81 7.38 -3.00
N ILE A 82 24.15 6.26 -2.37
CA ILE A 82 24.23 6.14 -0.91
C ILE A 82 25.66 5.78 -0.56
N ASN A 83 26.30 6.57 0.31
CA ASN A 83 27.68 6.33 0.76
C ASN A 83 28.69 6.09 -0.39
N GLY A 84 28.53 6.83 -1.51
CA GLY A 84 29.40 6.70 -2.69
C GLY A 84 29.09 5.50 -3.60
N HIS A 85 28.09 4.67 -3.26
CA HIS A 85 27.63 3.57 -4.10
C HIS A 85 26.39 4.00 -4.91
N GLU A 86 26.44 3.78 -6.22
CA GLU A 86 25.33 4.07 -7.12
C GLU A 86 24.30 2.94 -7.11
N TYR A 87 23.03 3.31 -7.13
CA TYR A 87 21.90 2.40 -7.20
C TYR A 87 20.99 2.84 -8.34
N THR A 88 20.59 1.88 -9.16
CA THR A 88 19.71 2.07 -10.31
C THR A 88 18.31 1.49 -10.11
N LYS A 89 18.05 0.92 -8.92
CA LYS A 89 16.78 0.30 -8.55
C LYS A 89 16.12 1.08 -7.43
N GLY A 90 14.88 1.47 -7.64
CA GLY A 90 14.07 2.12 -6.61
C GLY A 90 13.62 1.14 -5.54
N TYR A 91 13.36 1.69 -4.35
CA TYR A 91 12.76 0.98 -3.24
C TYR A 91 11.72 1.87 -2.56
N TYR A 92 10.70 1.23 -1.99
CA TYR A 92 9.73 1.85 -1.09
C TYR A 92 10.11 1.52 0.35
N LEU A 93 9.87 2.45 1.28
CA LEU A 93 9.96 2.20 2.71
C LEU A 93 8.61 1.69 3.23
N ALA A 94 8.62 0.64 4.04
CA ALA A 94 7.45 0.17 4.79
C ALA A 94 7.77 0.18 6.29
N ASP A 95 6.76 0.27 7.14
CA ASP A 95 6.89 0.40 8.59
C ASP A 95 7.18 -0.92 9.33
N GLY A 96 7.27 -2.03 8.60
CA GLY A 96 7.52 -3.36 9.16
C GLY A 96 8.32 -4.29 8.25
N ILE A 97 8.88 -5.34 8.87
CA ILE A 97 9.40 -6.50 8.15
C ILE A 97 8.22 -7.46 7.96
N TYR A 98 7.66 -7.49 6.76
CA TYR A 98 6.68 -8.51 6.40
C TYR A 98 7.43 -9.83 6.14
N PRO A 99 7.27 -10.85 6.99
CA PRO A 99 7.90 -12.13 6.75
C PRO A 99 7.36 -12.73 5.43
N PRO A 100 8.22 -13.39 4.64
CA PRO A 100 7.82 -14.03 3.38
C PRO A 100 6.85 -15.19 3.59
#